data_AF-A0A0B0EHU4-F1
#
_entry.id   AF-A0A0B0EHU4-F1
#
_cell.length_a   1.000
_cell.length_b   1.000
_cell.length_c   1.000
_cell.angle_alpha   90.00
_cell.angle_beta   90.00
_cell.angle_gamma   90.00
#
_symmetry.space_group_name_H-M   'P 1'
#
loop_
_entity.id
_entity.type
_entity.pdbx_description
1 polymer ?
#
loop_
_entity_poly.entity_id
_entity_poly.type
_entity_poly.pdbx_seq_one_letter_code
_entity_poly.pdbx_strand_id
1 'polypeptide(L)'
;MLGKSQNQNIDDNSKGLQGGRDAIDNSTTNNYYAIDKQERKDFGIIGEIFEFLFKENIVESDFTELSNGEGLKKIPLNFSGDSLQTVNEMALKTTQKRDLVKKFVNSQRETDESKIDGLIIKLQKDFRTLKNSENNYEKIENVNIIEQMSVHCIEESKRENPDFNMNALAIVLYFFEMCDFGKSVKARAIKEAIF
;
A
#
# COMPACT_ATOMS: atom_id res chain seq x y z
N MET A 1 -31.76 53.17 -29.84
CA MET A 1 -32.13 52.54 -31.14
C MET A 1 -31.24 53.14 -32.22
N LEU A 2 -30.88 52.31 -33.22
CA LEU A 2 -29.88 52.53 -34.29
C LEU A 2 -28.45 52.34 -33.77
N GLY A 3 -27.60 51.46 -34.30
CA GLY A 3 -27.71 50.54 -35.43
C GLY A 3 -26.38 49.78 -35.53
N LYS A 4 -26.46 48.49 -35.88
CA LYS A 4 -25.33 47.57 -36.07
C LYS A 4 -24.39 48.05 -37.18
N SER A 5 -23.10 47.72 -37.11
CA SER A 5 -22.45 47.01 -38.21
C SER A 5 -21.11 46.37 -37.80
N GLN A 6 -20.87 45.20 -38.37
CA GLN A 6 -19.73 44.28 -38.19
C GLN A 6 -18.61 44.53 -39.21
N ASN A 7 -17.55 43.73 -39.04
CA ASN A 7 -16.50 43.30 -39.98
C ASN A 7 -15.15 44.02 -39.85
N GLN A 8 -14.16 43.33 -39.27
CA GLN A 8 -13.24 42.35 -39.88
C GLN A 8 -12.12 43.10 -40.65
N ASN A 9 -10.95 43.22 -40.03
CA ASN A 9 -9.79 42.32 -40.16
C ASN A 9 -8.96 42.66 -41.41
N ILE A 10 -7.70 43.05 -41.18
CA ILE A 10 -6.46 42.53 -41.78
C ILE A 10 -5.39 43.62 -41.66
N ASP A 11 -4.33 43.25 -40.93
CA ASP A 11 -2.89 43.46 -41.14
C ASP A 11 -2.48 44.45 -42.26
N ASP A 12 -1.39 45.22 -42.16
CA ASP A 12 -0.05 44.74 -41.84
C ASP A 12 0.92 45.93 -41.74
N ASN A 13 1.98 45.74 -40.95
CA ASN A 13 3.30 46.39 -40.94
C ASN A 13 3.57 47.68 -41.76
N SER A 14 4.05 48.74 -41.09
CA SER A 14 5.50 48.94 -40.90
C SER A 14 5.90 50.35 -40.43
N LYS A 15 6.82 50.34 -39.44
CA LYS A 15 7.99 51.22 -39.23
C LYS A 15 7.79 52.72 -38.89
N GLY A 16 8.33 53.08 -37.72
CA GLY A 16 8.74 54.46 -37.43
C GLY A 16 9.23 54.66 -35.99
N LEU A 17 10.54 54.49 -35.78
CA LEU A 17 11.29 54.70 -34.53
C LEU A 17 11.28 56.16 -34.04
N GLN A 18 11.16 56.33 -32.71
CA GLN A 18 11.88 57.28 -31.82
C GLN A 18 11.19 57.17 -30.44
N GLY A 19 11.79 56.90 -29.29
CA GLY A 19 13.15 57.11 -28.80
C GLY A 19 13.04 57.80 -27.43
N GLY A 20 13.22 57.05 -26.33
CA GLY A 20 13.25 57.57 -24.95
C GLY A 20 13.18 56.40 -23.95
N ARG A 21 14.33 55.84 -23.53
CA ARG A 21 15.01 56.13 -22.25
C ARG A 21 14.14 55.83 -21.02
N ASP A 22 14.17 54.59 -20.53
CA ASP A 22 14.98 54.17 -19.38
C ASP A 22 14.52 52.80 -18.84
N ALA A 23 15.48 51.87 -18.73
CA ALA A 23 15.56 50.65 -17.91
C ALA A 23 14.31 49.75 -17.73
N ILE A 24 14.26 48.63 -18.47
CA ILE A 24 13.63 47.40 -17.97
C ILE A 24 14.71 46.32 -17.94
N ASP A 25 15.03 45.92 -16.72
CA ASP A 25 16.01 44.94 -16.31
C ASP A 25 15.66 43.56 -16.88
N ASN A 26 16.61 42.97 -17.62
CA ASN A 26 16.54 41.59 -18.09
C ASN A 26 16.86 40.67 -16.91
N SER A 27 15.86 40.38 -16.09
CA SER A 27 15.90 39.27 -15.15
C SER A 27 14.82 38.27 -15.53
N THR A 28 15.28 37.27 -16.28
CA THR A 28 14.68 35.96 -16.47
C THR A 28 13.79 35.57 -15.30
N THR A 29 12.48 35.74 -15.44
CA THR A 29 11.52 35.12 -14.52
C THR A 29 11.67 33.61 -14.68
N ASN A 30 12.48 33.06 -13.79
CA ASN A 30 12.74 31.64 -13.63
C ASN A 30 11.41 30.88 -13.66
N ASN A 31 11.38 29.87 -14.52
CA ASN A 31 10.42 28.79 -14.47
C ASN A 31 10.30 28.30 -13.01
N TYR A 32 9.23 28.70 -12.32
CA TYR A 32 8.73 27.94 -11.19
C TYR A 32 8.09 26.68 -11.76
N TYR A 33 8.95 25.77 -12.21
CA TYR A 33 8.68 24.36 -12.05
C TYR A 33 8.49 24.16 -10.54
N ALA A 34 7.25 24.25 -10.09
CA ALA A 34 6.81 23.44 -8.96
C ALA A 34 6.98 21.98 -9.42
N ILE A 35 8.23 21.49 -9.37
CA ILE A 35 8.44 20.08 -9.16
C ILE A 35 7.82 19.88 -7.80
N ASP A 36 6.62 19.31 -7.79
CA ASP A 36 6.05 18.64 -6.64
C ASP A 36 7.18 17.83 -6.01
N LYS A 37 7.82 18.40 -5.00
CA LYS A 37 8.46 17.63 -3.95
C LYS A 37 7.31 17.01 -3.19
N GLN A 38 6.64 16.07 -3.84
CA GLN A 38 5.91 15.03 -3.18
C GLN A 38 6.99 14.32 -2.37
N GLU A 39 7.09 14.71 -1.09
CA GLU A 39 7.92 14.02 -0.12
C GLU A 39 7.63 12.54 -0.33
N ARG A 40 8.61 11.81 -0.89
CA ARG A 40 8.44 10.37 -1.09
C ARG A 40 8.23 9.82 0.31
N LYS A 41 7.01 9.42 0.59
CA LYS A 41 6.64 8.85 1.87
C LYS A 41 7.54 7.65 2.08
N ASP A 42 8.33 7.67 3.13
CA ASP A 42 9.16 6.52 3.49
C ASP A 42 8.24 5.43 4.04
N PHE A 43 8.10 4.34 3.29
CA PHE A 43 7.34 3.16 3.72
C PHE A 43 8.19 2.24 4.62
N GLY A 44 9.44 2.59 4.88
CA GLY A 44 10.37 1.87 5.74
C GLY A 44 10.50 0.41 5.33
N ILE A 45 10.46 -0.48 6.31
CA ILE A 45 10.56 -1.93 6.13
C ILE A 45 9.52 -2.52 5.18
N ILE A 46 8.34 -1.90 5.01
CA ILE A 46 7.36 -2.34 4.01
C ILE A 46 7.95 -2.14 2.62
N GLY A 47 8.55 -0.98 2.35
CA GLY A 47 9.23 -0.70 1.09
C GLY A 47 10.34 -1.72 0.79
N GLU A 48 11.17 -2.03 1.78
CA GLU A 48 12.23 -3.05 1.67
C GLU A 48 11.66 -4.44 1.32
N ILE A 49 10.53 -4.84 1.92
CA ILE A 49 9.83 -6.09 1.57
C ILE A 49 9.33 -6.04 0.12
N PHE A 50 8.71 -4.94 -0.31
CA PHE A 50 8.25 -4.80 -1.69
C PHE A 50 9.40 -4.94 -2.68
N GLU A 51 10.52 -4.25 -2.45
CA GLU A 51 11.72 -4.35 -3.29
C GLU A 51 12.22 -5.78 -3.39
N PHE A 52 12.27 -6.50 -2.26
CA PHE A 52 12.63 -7.92 -2.25
C PHE A 52 11.67 -8.78 -3.07
N LEU A 53 10.36 -8.61 -2.89
CA LEU A 53 9.34 -9.38 -3.61
C LEU A 53 9.36 -9.14 -5.12
N PHE A 54 9.63 -7.91 -5.56
CA PHE A 54 9.76 -7.59 -6.98
C PHE A 54 11.06 -8.15 -7.58
N LYS A 55 12.14 -8.20 -6.80
CA LYS A 55 13.43 -8.72 -7.26
C LYS A 55 13.41 -10.25 -7.44
N GLU A 56 12.75 -10.98 -6.54
CA GLU A 56 12.77 -12.44 -6.52
C GLU A 56 11.89 -13.10 -7.62
N ASN A 57 11.37 -12.33 -8.59
CA ASN A 57 10.70 -12.74 -9.83
C ASN A 57 10.09 -14.16 -9.77
N ILE A 58 8.89 -14.26 -9.18
CA ILE A 58 8.15 -15.50 -9.17
C ILE A 58 7.60 -15.69 -10.59
N VAL A 59 8.08 -16.70 -11.31
CA VAL A 59 7.40 -17.20 -12.49
C VAL A 59 6.05 -17.68 -12.00
N GLU A 60 4.96 -17.03 -12.42
CA GLU A 60 3.59 -17.49 -12.17
C GLU A 60 3.43 -18.86 -12.83
N SER A 61 3.89 -19.91 -12.16
CA SER A 61 3.59 -21.29 -12.53
C SER A 61 2.08 -21.43 -12.43
N ASP A 62 1.46 -21.94 -13.50
CA ASP A 62 0.02 -22.17 -13.59
C ASP A 62 -0.57 -22.56 -12.23
N PHE A 63 -1.62 -21.85 -11.82
CA PHE A 63 -2.38 -22.06 -10.58
C PHE A 63 -2.96 -23.49 -10.45
N THR A 64 -2.63 -24.41 -11.35
CA THR A 64 -3.09 -25.80 -11.41
C THR A 64 -2.31 -26.76 -10.51
N GLU A 65 -1.09 -26.41 -10.08
CA GLU A 65 -0.33 -27.14 -9.04
C GLU A 65 -0.12 -26.27 -7.80
N LEU A 66 -1.20 -25.72 -7.25
CA LEU A 66 -1.16 -25.13 -5.93
C LEU A 66 -0.88 -26.25 -4.92
N SER A 67 0.39 -26.35 -4.52
CA SER A 67 0.84 -27.13 -3.37
C SER A 67 -0.17 -26.95 -2.25
N ASN A 68 -0.51 -28.05 -1.57
CA ASN A 68 -1.23 -28.07 -0.30
C ASN A 68 -0.43 -27.30 0.77
N GLY A 69 -0.32 -25.97 0.62
CA GLY A 69 0.26 -25.11 1.62
C GLY A 69 -0.51 -25.33 2.91
N GLU A 70 0.19 -25.38 4.04
CA GLU A 70 -0.47 -25.39 5.34
C GLU A 70 -1.42 -24.18 5.36
N GLY A 71 -2.73 -24.46 5.43
CA GLY A 71 -3.74 -23.42 5.54
C GLY A 71 -3.44 -22.55 6.76
N LEU A 72 -3.65 -21.23 6.63
CA LEU A 72 -3.41 -20.30 7.73
C LEU A 72 -4.36 -20.65 8.88
N LYS A 73 -3.79 -21.04 10.03
CA LYS A 73 -4.53 -21.63 11.15
C LYS A 73 -5.50 -20.64 11.78
N LYS A 74 -5.24 -19.33 11.61
CA LYS A 74 -6.11 -18.27 12.13
C LYS A 74 -7.33 -17.98 11.26
N ILE A 75 -7.36 -18.39 9.99
CA ILE A 75 -8.52 -18.16 9.10
C ILE A 75 -9.83 -18.73 9.69
N PRO A 76 -9.94 -20.02 10.04
CA PRO A 76 -11.19 -20.59 10.56
C PRO A 76 -11.59 -20.05 11.94
N LEU A 77 -10.67 -19.39 12.66
CA LEU A 77 -10.96 -18.75 13.95
C LEU A 77 -11.60 -17.37 13.79
N ASN A 78 -11.38 -16.73 12.64
CA ASN A 78 -11.76 -15.36 12.36
C ASN A 78 -12.94 -15.27 11.40
N PHE A 79 -12.97 -16.10 10.36
CA PHE A 79 -13.95 -16.00 9.29
C PHE A 79 -14.92 -17.18 9.26
N SER A 80 -16.12 -16.94 8.75
CA SER A 80 -17.18 -17.94 8.52
C SER A 80 -17.97 -17.59 7.25
N GLY A 81 -18.68 -18.57 6.67
CA GLY A 81 -19.50 -18.35 5.48
C GLY A 81 -18.67 -17.85 4.29
N ASP A 82 -19.23 -16.92 3.52
CA ASP A 82 -18.59 -16.39 2.30
C ASP A 82 -17.23 -15.73 2.58
N SER A 83 -17.10 -15.02 3.70
CA SER A 83 -15.81 -14.42 4.09
C SER A 83 -14.72 -15.46 4.34
N LEU A 84 -15.08 -16.65 4.84
CA LEU A 84 -14.13 -17.75 5.00
C LEU A 84 -13.62 -18.24 3.64
N GLN A 85 -14.52 -18.40 2.67
CA GLN A 85 -14.15 -18.81 1.32
C GLN A 85 -13.23 -17.78 0.67
N THR A 86 -13.61 -16.49 0.70
CA THR A 86 -12.82 -15.41 0.11
C THR A 86 -11.41 -15.34 0.68
N VAL A 87 -11.25 -15.41 2.01
CA VAL A 87 -9.92 -15.34 2.63
C VAL A 87 -9.08 -16.59 2.33
N ASN A 88 -9.71 -17.77 2.22
CA ASN A 88 -9.00 -18.97 1.78
C ASN A 88 -8.50 -18.84 0.34
N GLU A 89 -9.29 -18.27 -0.58
CA GLU A 89 -8.86 -18.01 -1.96
C GLU A 89 -7.71 -16.99 -2.00
N MET A 90 -7.79 -15.91 -1.20
CA MET A 90 -6.71 -14.94 -1.04
C MET A 90 -5.43 -15.59 -0.51
N ALA A 91 -5.53 -16.46 0.50
CA ALA A 91 -4.40 -17.20 1.02
C ALA A 91 -3.84 -18.13 -0.06
N LEU A 92 -4.67 -18.87 -0.78
CA LEU A 92 -4.20 -19.76 -1.83
C LEU A 92 -3.37 -19.00 -2.89
N LYS A 93 -3.92 -17.90 -3.41
CA LYS A 93 -3.31 -17.05 -4.45
C LYS A 93 -2.01 -16.35 -4.00
N THR A 94 -1.82 -16.15 -2.70
CA THR A 94 -0.63 -15.44 -2.17
C THR A 94 0.44 -16.37 -1.61
N THR A 95 0.29 -17.70 -1.71
CA THR A 95 1.16 -18.67 -1.02
C THR A 95 2.65 -18.46 -1.29
N GLN A 96 3.07 -18.43 -2.57
CA GLN A 96 4.47 -18.25 -2.93
C GLN A 96 5.03 -16.90 -2.45
N LYS A 97 4.24 -15.83 -2.56
CA LYS A 97 4.64 -14.49 -2.07
C LYS A 97 4.76 -14.46 -0.54
N ARG A 98 3.88 -15.15 0.20
CA ARG A 98 4.01 -15.27 1.67
C ARG A 98 5.29 -16.00 2.06
N ASP A 99 5.70 -17.03 1.32
CA ASP A 99 6.94 -17.73 1.59
C ASP A 99 8.16 -16.84 1.38
N LEU A 100 8.14 -15.97 0.37
CA LEU A 100 9.15 -14.94 0.19
C LEU A 100 9.13 -13.90 1.32
N VAL A 101 7.95 -13.45 1.77
CA VAL A 101 7.84 -12.56 2.95
C VAL A 101 8.45 -13.25 4.17
N LYS A 102 8.15 -14.53 4.41
CA LYS A 102 8.75 -15.32 5.50
C LYS A 102 10.27 -15.36 5.41
N LYS A 103 10.82 -15.62 4.22
CA LYS A 103 12.28 -15.64 3.97
C LYS A 103 12.90 -14.29 4.29
N PHE A 104 12.30 -13.19 3.81
CA PHE A 104 12.75 -11.84 4.11
C PHE A 104 12.71 -11.55 5.61
N VAL A 105 11.58 -11.82 6.27
CA VAL A 105 11.39 -11.54 7.70
C VAL A 105 12.40 -12.30 8.56
N ASN A 106 12.66 -13.56 8.26
CA ASN A 106 13.66 -14.34 8.99
C ASN A 106 15.07 -13.75 8.82
N SER A 107 15.47 -13.43 7.59
CA SER A 107 16.76 -12.79 7.31
C SER A 107 16.89 -11.42 7.98
N GLN A 108 15.80 -10.65 8.00
CA GLN A 108 15.78 -9.34 8.64
C GLN A 108 15.88 -9.46 10.15
N ARG A 109 15.22 -10.42 10.79
CA ARG A 109 15.33 -10.63 12.24
C ARG A 109 16.74 -10.98 12.69
N GLU A 110 17.50 -11.67 11.86
CA GLU A 110 18.92 -11.97 12.14
C GLU A 110 19.81 -10.72 12.07
N THR A 111 19.40 -9.70 11.31
CA THR A 111 20.20 -8.49 11.06
C THR A 111 19.77 -7.32 11.95
N ASP A 112 18.48 -7.05 12.00
CA ASP A 112 17.85 -5.99 12.79
C ASP A 112 16.36 -6.34 13.00
N GLU A 113 16.10 -7.00 14.13
CA GLU A 113 14.77 -7.40 14.57
C GLU A 113 13.83 -6.21 14.81
N SER A 114 14.36 -5.05 15.19
CA SER A 114 13.55 -3.88 15.56
C SER A 114 12.70 -3.36 14.41
N LYS A 115 13.16 -3.51 13.16
CA LYS A 115 12.38 -3.17 11.97
C LYS A 115 11.12 -4.03 11.84
N ILE A 116 11.25 -5.33 12.11
CA ILE A 116 10.10 -6.24 12.04
C ILE A 116 9.13 -5.94 13.18
N ASP A 117 9.62 -5.70 14.37
CA ASP A 117 8.76 -5.34 15.52
C ASP A 117 8.01 -4.03 15.27
N GLY A 118 8.64 -3.04 14.64
CA GLY A 118 8.00 -1.81 14.19
C GLY A 118 6.84 -2.06 13.20
N LEU A 119 7.03 -2.98 12.24
CA LEU A 119 5.97 -3.38 11.32
C LEU A 119 4.81 -4.08 12.04
N ILE A 120 5.11 -4.96 13.00
CA ILE A 120 4.08 -5.64 13.81
C ILE A 120 3.24 -4.62 14.56
N ILE A 121 3.88 -3.66 15.23
CA ILE A 121 3.18 -2.59 15.96
C ILE A 121 2.30 -1.77 15.01
N LYS A 122 2.80 -1.42 13.83
CA LYS A 122 2.01 -0.72 12.80
C LYS A 122 0.78 -1.52 12.40
N LEU A 123 0.93 -2.80 12.04
CA LEU A 123 -0.19 -3.64 11.60
C LEU A 123 -1.22 -3.86 12.70
N GLN A 124 -0.79 -4.05 13.94
CA GLN A 124 -1.70 -4.13 15.09
C GLN A 124 -2.45 -2.81 15.30
N LYS A 125 -1.79 -1.66 15.17
CA LYS A 125 -2.44 -0.34 15.25
C LYS A 125 -3.46 -0.15 14.13
N ASP A 126 -3.11 -0.52 12.90
CA ASP A 126 -4.02 -0.46 11.75
C ASP A 126 -5.25 -1.34 11.99
N PHE A 127 -5.03 -2.58 12.46
CA PHE A 127 -6.11 -3.50 12.82
C PHE A 127 -7.07 -2.90 13.87
N ARG A 128 -6.53 -2.40 14.99
CA ARG A 128 -7.32 -1.77 16.06
C ARG A 128 -8.13 -0.58 15.56
N THR A 129 -7.53 0.24 14.70
CA THR A 129 -8.18 1.41 14.10
C THR A 129 -9.35 0.98 13.21
N LEU A 130 -9.13 0.01 12.32
CA LEU A 130 -10.16 -0.49 11.40
C LEU A 130 -11.29 -1.24 12.11
N LYS A 131 -10.98 -1.95 13.20
CA LYS A 131 -11.95 -2.62 14.05
C LYS A 131 -12.68 -1.68 15.02
N ASN A 132 -12.19 -0.46 15.18
CA ASN A 132 -12.61 0.47 16.23
C ASN A 132 -12.58 -0.20 17.62
N SER A 133 -11.44 -0.82 17.95
CA SER A 133 -11.27 -1.61 19.17
C SER A 133 -9.83 -1.56 19.67
N GLU A 134 -9.65 -1.42 20.98
CA GLU A 134 -8.33 -1.48 21.60
C GLU A 134 -7.80 -2.93 21.74
N ASN A 135 -8.64 -3.93 21.48
CA ASN A 135 -8.27 -5.34 21.64
C ASN A 135 -7.71 -5.93 20.34
N ASN A 136 -6.41 -6.21 20.34
CA ASN A 136 -5.74 -6.90 19.25
C ASN A 136 -6.32 -8.29 18.94
N TYR A 137 -6.92 -8.98 19.90
CA TYR A 137 -7.37 -10.37 19.74
C TYR A 137 -8.85 -10.50 19.33
N GLU A 138 -9.47 -9.40 18.92
CA GLU A 138 -10.84 -9.43 18.45
C GLU A 138 -10.99 -10.21 17.14
N LYS A 139 -12.14 -10.87 16.95
CA LYS A 139 -12.41 -11.66 15.75
C LYS A 139 -12.51 -10.76 14.51
N ILE A 140 -11.86 -11.17 13.41
CA ILE A 140 -12.00 -10.51 12.10
C ILE A 140 -13.15 -11.16 11.34
N GLU A 141 -14.37 -10.64 11.48
CA GLU A 141 -15.54 -11.27 10.84
C GLU A 141 -15.76 -10.81 9.40
N ASN A 142 -15.20 -9.65 9.03
CA ASN A 142 -15.32 -9.04 7.71
C ASN A 142 -13.98 -9.08 6.98
N VAL A 143 -13.94 -9.73 5.82
CA VAL A 143 -12.75 -9.81 4.94
C VAL A 143 -12.19 -8.45 4.55
N ASN A 144 -13.05 -7.43 4.45
CA ASN A 144 -12.65 -6.07 4.09
C ASN A 144 -11.61 -5.47 5.06
N ILE A 145 -11.51 -5.96 6.30
CA ILE A 145 -10.44 -5.53 7.21
C ILE A 145 -9.06 -5.96 6.69
N ILE A 146 -8.92 -7.18 6.18
CA ILE A 146 -7.66 -7.67 5.59
C ILE A 146 -7.32 -6.86 4.33
N GLU A 147 -8.32 -6.58 3.50
CA GLU A 147 -8.16 -5.79 2.27
C GLU A 147 -7.71 -4.36 2.59
N GLN A 148 -8.37 -3.69 3.55
CA GLN A 148 -8.00 -2.33 3.97
C GLN A 148 -6.61 -2.27 4.61
N MET A 149 -6.26 -3.24 5.45
CA MET A 149 -4.89 -3.36 5.98
C MET A 149 -3.87 -3.49 4.84
N SER A 150 -4.21 -4.22 3.78
CA SER A 150 -3.34 -4.38 2.62
C SER A 150 -3.17 -3.06 1.88
N VAL A 151 -4.24 -2.32 1.66
CA VAL A 151 -4.20 -0.96 1.05
C VAL A 151 -3.35 0.01 1.87
N HIS A 152 -3.35 -0.09 3.21
CA HIS A 152 -2.52 0.74 4.09
C HIS A 152 -1.01 0.45 3.98
N CYS A 153 -0.61 -0.65 3.34
CA CYS A 153 0.78 -0.98 3.04
C CYS A 153 1.25 -0.40 1.69
N ILE A 154 0.37 0.17 0.87
CA ILE A 154 0.67 0.60 -0.49
C ILE A 154 0.73 2.13 -0.58
N GLU A 155 1.66 2.64 -1.39
CA GLU A 155 1.69 4.05 -1.75
C GLU A 155 0.45 4.43 -2.56
N GLU A 156 -0.13 5.60 -2.31
CA GLU A 156 -1.41 5.99 -2.91
C GLU A 156 -1.40 5.93 -4.44
N SER A 157 -0.29 6.34 -5.07
CA SER A 157 -0.09 6.29 -6.52
C SER A 157 -0.01 4.87 -7.10
N LYS A 158 0.09 3.83 -6.25
CA LYS A 158 0.28 2.43 -6.65
C LYS A 158 -0.89 1.52 -6.26
N ARG A 159 -1.94 2.05 -5.63
CA ARG A 159 -3.10 1.26 -5.17
C ARG A 159 -3.86 0.56 -6.29
N GLU A 160 -3.85 1.11 -7.49
CA GLU A 160 -4.49 0.48 -8.66
C GLU A 160 -3.59 -0.58 -9.33
N ASN A 161 -2.33 -0.74 -8.89
CA ASN A 161 -1.43 -1.72 -9.47
C ASN A 161 -1.68 -3.11 -8.84
N PRO A 162 -2.05 -4.14 -9.64
CA PRO A 162 -2.38 -5.46 -9.13
C PRO A 162 -1.21 -6.17 -8.46
N ASP A 163 0.03 -5.94 -8.91
CA ASP A 163 1.21 -6.56 -8.31
C ASP A 163 1.47 -6.00 -6.91
N PHE A 164 1.26 -4.69 -6.74
CA PHE A 164 1.35 -4.05 -5.42
C PHE A 164 0.27 -4.58 -4.48
N ASN A 165 -0.97 -4.75 -4.97
CA ASN A 165 -2.06 -5.32 -4.19
C ASN A 165 -1.76 -6.77 -3.75
N MET A 166 -1.25 -7.61 -4.66
CA MET A 166 -0.90 -8.99 -4.36
C MET A 166 0.25 -9.11 -3.36
N ASN A 167 1.28 -8.27 -3.50
CA ASN A 167 2.40 -8.21 -2.56
C ASN A 167 1.93 -7.72 -1.18
N ALA A 168 1.11 -6.66 -1.12
CA ALA A 168 0.56 -6.16 0.13
C ALA A 168 -0.30 -7.20 0.86
N LEU A 169 -1.16 -7.89 0.12
CA LEU A 169 -2.01 -8.94 0.66
C LEU A 169 -1.18 -10.10 1.23
N ALA A 170 -0.11 -10.50 0.54
CA ALA A 170 0.82 -11.50 1.04
C ALA A 170 1.49 -11.07 2.36
N ILE A 171 1.93 -9.81 2.46
CA ILE A 171 2.49 -9.24 3.69
C ILE A 171 1.45 -9.34 4.81
N VAL A 172 0.25 -8.80 4.62
CA VAL A 172 -0.78 -8.78 5.66
C VAL A 172 -1.19 -10.19 6.08
N LEU A 173 -1.36 -11.13 5.16
CA LEU A 173 -1.74 -12.51 5.50
C LEU A 173 -0.62 -13.26 6.22
N TYR A 174 0.65 -13.02 5.87
CA TYR A 174 1.78 -13.58 6.62
C TYR A 174 1.78 -13.07 8.07
N PHE A 175 1.69 -11.76 8.27
CA PHE A 175 1.67 -11.18 9.61
C PHE A 175 0.37 -11.48 10.36
N PHE A 176 -0.76 -11.65 9.67
CA PHE A 176 -2.00 -12.11 10.27
C PHE A 176 -1.81 -13.48 10.90
N GLU A 177 -1.14 -14.42 10.24
CA GLU A 177 -0.89 -15.74 10.82
C GLU A 177 0.10 -15.69 11.99
N MET A 178 1.16 -14.87 11.87
CA MET A 178 2.30 -14.88 12.79
C MET A 178 2.14 -13.98 14.01
N CYS A 179 1.31 -12.93 13.92
CA CYS A 179 1.21 -11.90 14.96
C CYS A 179 -0.07 -11.96 15.77
N ASP A 180 -0.04 -11.17 16.83
CA ASP A 180 -1.15 -10.95 17.74
C ASP A 180 -2.08 -9.87 17.20
N PHE A 181 -2.77 -10.15 16.10
CA PHE A 181 -4.01 -9.44 15.73
C PHE A 181 -5.03 -10.38 15.10
N GLY A 182 -6.31 -10.26 15.45
CA GLY A 182 -7.29 -11.31 15.16
C GLY A 182 -7.27 -12.42 16.23
N LYS A 183 -8.33 -13.24 16.27
CA LYS A 183 -8.37 -14.42 17.15
C LYS A 183 -7.23 -15.39 16.82
N SER A 184 -6.54 -15.87 17.85
CA SER A 184 -5.51 -16.92 17.74
C SER A 184 -5.65 -17.92 18.88
N VAL A 185 -5.17 -19.15 18.66
CA VAL A 185 -5.15 -20.19 19.71
C VAL A 185 -4.25 -19.78 20.88
N LYS A 186 -3.12 -19.11 20.60
CA LYS A 186 -2.19 -18.58 21.61
C LYS A 186 -2.84 -17.52 22.49
N ALA A 187 -3.58 -16.59 21.91
CA ALA A 187 -4.29 -15.54 22.65
C ALA A 187 -5.37 -16.10 23.60
N ARG A 188 -6.06 -17.16 23.16
CA ARG A 188 -7.00 -17.88 24.01
C ARG A 188 -6.31 -18.47 25.24
N ALA A 189 -5.16 -19.13 25.04
CA ALA A 189 -4.38 -19.71 26.13
C ALA A 189 -3.84 -18.65 27.11
N ILE A 190 -3.40 -17.48 26.64
CA ILE A 190 -2.94 -16.37 27.50
C ILE A 190 -4.10 -15.84 28.34
N LYS A 191 -5.29 -15.67 27.75
CA LYS A 191 -6.48 -15.21 28.49
C LYS A 191 -6.95 -16.23 29.53
N GLU A 192 -6.90 -17.51 29.23
CA GLU A 192 -7.24 -18.61 30.16
C GLU A 192 -6.17 -18.83 31.24
N ALA A 193 -4.96 -18.28 31.10
CA ALA A 193 -3.91 -18.37 32.11
C ALA A 193 -3.88 -17.19 33.11
N ILE A 194 -4.55 -16.08 32.77
CA ILE A 194 -4.60 -14.85 33.59
C ILE A 194 -5.88 -14.80 34.45
N PHE A 195 -6.90 -15.58 34.10
CA PHE A 195 -8.19 -15.68 34.79
C PHE A 195 -8.46 -17.12 35.23
#